data_AF-A0A6B3GYK6-F1
#
_entry.id   AF-A0A6B3GYK6-F1
#
_cell.length_a   1.000
_cell.length_b   1.000
_cell.length_c   1.000
_cell.angle_alpha   90.00
_cell.angle_beta   90.00
_cell.angle_gamma   90.00
#
_symmetry.space_group_name_H-M   'P 1'
#
loop_
_entity.id
_entity.type
_entity.pdbx_description
1 polymer ?
#
loop_
_entity_poly.entity_id
_entity_poly.type
_entity_poly.pdbx_seq_one_letter_code
_entity_poly.pdbx_strand_id
1 'polypeptide(L)' 'MATDYDTPRKTDDDVDQDSLEELKARRSDKTASAVDVDEFDAAEGLELPGADLSNEELAV' A
#
# COMPACT_ATOMS: atom_id res chain seq x y z
N MET A 1 -7.45 -41.41 -4.58
CA MET A 1 -7.34 -40.52 -5.76
C MET A 1 -5.87 -40.33 -6.01
N ALA A 2 -5.37 -40.58 -7.22
CA ALA A 2 -3.98 -40.31 -7.55
C ALA A 2 -3.83 -38.80 -7.69
N THR A 3 -2.94 -38.20 -6.91
CA THR A 3 -2.51 -36.83 -7.15
C THR A 3 -1.75 -36.83 -8.46
N ASP A 4 -2.31 -36.17 -9.47
CA ASP A 4 -1.73 -36.13 -10.82
C ASP A 4 -0.60 -35.09 -10.86
N TYR A 5 0.63 -35.60 -10.90
CA TYR A 5 1.85 -34.80 -11.02
C TYR A 5 2.33 -34.69 -12.48
N ASP A 6 1.45 -34.91 -13.47
CA ASP A 6 1.72 -34.65 -14.91
C ASP A 6 1.51 -33.18 -15.29
N THR A 7 1.18 -32.32 -14.33
CA THR A 7 1.12 -30.89 -14.57
C THR A 7 2.54 -30.34 -14.77
N PRO A 8 2.81 -29.65 -15.90
CA PRO A 8 4.10 -29.03 -16.14
C PRO A 8 4.48 -28.15 -14.95
N ARG A 9 5.70 -28.33 -14.44
CA ARG A 9 6.23 -27.46 -13.39
C ARG A 9 6.22 -26.04 -13.92
N LYS A 10 5.46 -25.16 -13.26
CA LYS A 10 5.54 -23.72 -13.50
C LYS A 10 6.99 -23.30 -13.35
N THR A 11 7.53 -22.62 -14.35
CA THR A 11 8.86 -22.02 -14.26
C THR A 11 8.78 -20.82 -13.34
N ASP A 12 9.89 -20.48 -12.68
CA ASP A 12 9.94 -19.31 -11.79
C ASP A 12 9.47 -18.03 -12.52
N ASP A 13 9.78 -17.92 -13.82
CA ASP A 13 9.29 -16.85 -14.70
C ASP A 13 7.75 -16.76 -14.76
N ASP A 14 7.02 -17.88 -14.79
CA ASP A 14 5.55 -17.88 -14.86
C ASP A 14 4.95 -17.42 -13.52
N VAL A 15 5.57 -17.80 -12.40
CA VAL A 15 5.15 -17.42 -11.04
C VAL A 15 5.37 -15.92 -10.81
N ASP A 16 6.47 -15.38 -11.33
CA ASP A 16 6.78 -13.96 -11.26
C ASP A 16 5.85 -13.12 -12.15
N GLN A 17 5.49 -13.61 -13.35
CA GLN A 17 4.49 -12.95 -14.20
C GLN A 17 3.11 -12.95 -13.55
N ASP A 18 2.65 -14.08 -13.00
CA ASP A 18 1.37 -14.20 -12.30
C ASP A 18 1.29 -13.19 -11.12
N SER A 19 2.40 -13.00 -10.41
CA SER A 19 2.52 -12.04 -9.28
C SER A 19 2.41 -10.58 -9.73
N LEU A 20 3.05 -10.22 -10.85
CA LEU A 20 3.00 -8.86 -11.42
C LEU A 20 1.63 -8.53 -12.01
N GLU A 21 0.98 -9.49 -12.65
CA GLU A 21 -0.38 -9.32 -13.17
C GLU A 21 -1.39 -9.13 -12.03
N GLU A 22 -1.26 -9.87 -10.92
CA GLU A 22 -2.09 -9.65 -9.73
C GLU A 22 -1.87 -8.24 -9.16
N LEU A 23 -0.62 -7.77 -9.06
CA LEU A 23 -0.31 -6.40 -8.61
C LEU A 23 -0.90 -5.34 -9.55
N LYS A 24 -0.89 -5.58 -10.86
CA LYS A 24 -1.47 -4.69 -11.86
C LYS A 24 -3.00 -4.64 -11.76
N ALA A 25 -3.65 -5.79 -11.56
CA ALA A 25 -5.10 -5.88 -11.32
C ALA A 25 -5.50 -5.14 -10.04
N ARG A 26 -4.75 -5.35 -8.94
CA ARG A 26 -4.94 -4.59 -7.70
C ARG A 26 -4.72 -3.09 -7.88
N ARG A 27 -3.79 -2.68 -8.74
CA ARG A 27 -3.54 -1.27 -9.05
C ARG A 27 -4.66 -0.64 -9.90
N SER A 28 -5.28 -1.39 -10.81
CA SER A 28 -6.46 -0.91 -11.54
C SER A 28 -7.70 -0.79 -10.65
N ASP A 29 -7.89 -1.72 -9.71
CA ASP A 29 -8.97 -1.64 -8.72
C ASP A 29 -8.71 -0.53 -7.69
N LYS A 30 -7.43 -0.32 -7.35
CA LYS A 30 -6.94 0.80 -6.55
C LYS A 30 -6.47 1.94 -7.45
N THR A 31 -7.31 2.33 -8.40
CA THR A 31 -7.33 3.73 -8.85
C THR A 31 -7.77 4.53 -7.63
N ALA A 32 -6.80 4.78 -6.75
CA ALA A 32 -6.91 5.74 -5.67
C ALA A 32 -7.52 6.98 -6.33
N SER A 33 -8.74 7.29 -5.95
CA SER A 33 -9.40 8.55 -6.28
C SER A 33 -8.30 9.59 -6.21
N ALA A 34 -8.05 10.32 -7.31
CA ALA A 34 -7.20 11.49 -7.24
C ALA A 34 -7.72 12.28 -6.04
N VAL A 35 -6.95 12.28 -4.95
CA VAL A 35 -7.33 12.98 -3.73
C VAL A 35 -7.04 14.43 -4.09
N ASP A 36 -7.98 15.04 -4.80
CA ASP A 36 -8.02 16.47 -5.12
C ASP A 36 -8.51 17.20 -3.87
N VAL A 37 -7.78 16.97 -2.77
CA VAL A 37 -7.97 17.64 -1.49
C VAL A 37 -6.69 18.40 -1.26
N ASP A 38 -6.82 19.70 -1.05
CA ASP A 38 -5.69 20.55 -0.73
C ASP A 38 -4.99 20.01 0.53
N GLU A 39 -3.67 19.81 0.45
CA GLU A 39 -2.85 19.26 1.54
C GLU A 39 -3.04 20.05 2.86
N PHE A 40 -3.28 21.36 2.73
CA PHE A 40 -3.59 22.23 3.86
C PHE A 40 -4.91 21.86 4.54
N ASP A 41 -5.98 21.70 3.78
CA ASP A 41 -7.30 21.29 4.28
C ASP A 41 -7.26 19.88 4.90
N ALA A 42 -6.46 18.97 4.31
CA ALA A 42 -6.22 17.64 4.88
C ALA A 42 -5.47 17.69 6.22
N ALA A 43 -4.63 18.71 6.41
CA ALA A 43 -3.80 18.88 7.60
C ALA A 43 -4.53 19.62 8.76
N GLU A 44 -5.59 20.40 8.50
CA GLU A 44 -6.26 21.20 9.54
C GLU A 44 -6.85 20.38 10.70
N GLY A 45 -7.26 19.14 10.45
CA GLY A 45 -7.80 18.23 11.47
C GLY A 45 -6.80 17.18 11.99
N LEU A 46 -5.57 17.19 11.48
CA LEU A 46 -4.58 16.16 11.80
C LEU A 46 -3.76 16.57 13.02
N GLU A 47 -4.11 16.03 14.18
CA GLU A 47 -3.29 16.15 15.38
C GLU A 47 -2.04 15.26 15.26
N LEU A 48 -0.87 15.88 15.12
CA LEU A 48 0.40 15.16 15.08
C LEU A 48 0.74 14.57 16.46
N PRO A 49 1.31 13.36 16.54
CA PRO A 49 1.84 12.82 17.78
C PRO A 49 2.89 13.79 18.36
N GLY A 50 2.68 14.27 19.59
CA GLY A 50 3.55 15.26 20.22
C GLY A 50 3.27 16.72 19.83
N ALA A 51 2.14 17.02 19.16
CA ALA A 51 1.72 18.40 18.92
C ALA A 51 1.42 19.18 20.22
N ASP A 52 1.04 18.47 21.29
CA ASP A 52 0.88 19.07 22.62
C ASP A 52 2.23 19.24 23.32
N LEU A 53 2.86 20.39 23.07
CA LEU A 53 4.09 20.82 23.73
C LEU A 53 3.83 21.59 25.03
N SER A 54 2.61 21.60 25.56
CA SER A 54 2.27 22.36 26.79
C SER A 54 3.06 21.92 28.02
N ASN A 55 3.61 20.70 27.99
CA ASN A 55 4.41 20.11 29.05
C ASN A 55 5.93 20.11 28.74
N GLU A 56 6.36 20.70 27.63
CA GLU A 56 7.76 20.76 27.23
C GLU A 56 8.32 22.18 27.42
N GLU A 57 9.52 22.29 28.02
CA GLU A 57 10.21 23.57 28.20
C GLU A 57 11.35 23.72 27.19
N LEU A 58 11.44 24.89 26.55
CA LEU A 58 12.48 25.18 25.56
C LEU A 58 13.84 25.26 26.27
N ALA A 59 14.69 24.26 26.08
CA ALA A 59 16.08 24.33 26.50
C ALA A 59 16.86 25.22 25.52
N VAL A 60 17.28 26.40 25.99
CA VAL A 60 18.12 27.37 25.25
C VAL A 60 19.59 27.21 25.66
#